data_AF-A0A5C9AH85-F1
#
_entry.id   AF-A0A5C9AH85-F1
#
_cell.length_a   1.000
_cell.length_b   1.000
_cell.length_c   1.000
_cell.angle_alpha   90.00
_cell.angle_beta   90.00
_cell.angle_gamma   90.00
#
_symmetry.space_group_name_H-M   'P 1'
#
loop_
_entity.id
_entity.type
_entity.pdbx_description
1 polymer ?
#
loop_
_entity_poly.entity_id
_entity_poly.type
_entity_poly.pdbx_seq_one_letter_code
_entity_poly.pdbx_strand_id
1 'polypeptide(L)'
;MLIFEGKEIETDTEGYLKESSQWSEPLAVVIAENEGISLSPEHWEVVRFVRDFYLEFNTSPAIRMLVKAMANKFGEEKGNSRYLYRL
;
A
#
# COMPACT_ATOMS: atom_id res chain seq x y z
N MET A 1 2.71 -5.59 -16.40
CA MET A 1 3.98 -6.31 -16.20
C MET A 1 5.05 -5.29 -15.84
N LEU A 2 5.87 -5.58 -14.84
CA LEU A 2 7.00 -4.75 -14.44
C LEU A 2 8.26 -5.60 -14.29
N ILE A 3 9.43 -5.00 -14.43
CA ILE A 3 10.73 -5.68 -14.25
C ILE A 3 11.28 -5.31 -12.88
N PHE A 4 11.55 -6.30 -12.04
CA PHE A 4 12.11 -6.11 -10.71
C PHE A 4 13.20 -7.16 -10.45
N GLU A 5 14.41 -6.71 -10.11
CA GLU A 5 15.59 -7.58 -9.91
C GLU A 5 15.86 -8.56 -11.08
N GLY A 6 15.61 -8.11 -12.32
CA GLY A 6 15.78 -8.93 -13.52
C GLY A 6 14.70 -10.00 -13.72
N LYS A 7 13.62 -9.98 -12.92
CA LYS A 7 12.46 -10.86 -13.06
C LYS A 7 11.27 -10.08 -13.60
N GLU A 8 10.47 -10.76 -14.42
CA GLU A 8 9.16 -10.28 -14.82
C GLU A 8 8.16 -10.53 -13.68
N ILE A 9 7.50 -9.46 -13.26
CA ILE A 9 6.42 -9.49 -12.28
C ILE A 9 5.12 -9.19 -13.00
N GLU A 10 4.21 -10.14 -12.90
CA GLU A 10 2.91 -10.09 -13.53
C GLU A 10 1.97 -9.13 -12.79
N THR A 11 1.36 -8.22 -13.55
CA THR A 11 0.31 -7.32 -13.06
C THR A 11 -0.93 -7.46 -13.93
N ASP A 12 -2.08 -7.05 -13.40
CA ASP A 12 -3.25 -6.79 -14.24
C ASP A 12 -3.10 -5.50 -15.05
N THR A 13 -4.18 -5.11 -15.73
CA THR A 13 -4.24 -3.92 -16.61
C THR A 13 -4.17 -2.61 -15.84
N GLU A 14 -4.52 -2.61 -14.55
CA GLU A 14 -4.47 -1.45 -13.66
C GLU A 14 -3.14 -1.36 -12.90
N GLY A 15 -2.28 -2.36 -13.01
CA GLY A 15 -0.97 -2.39 -12.37
C GLY A 15 -0.92 -3.16 -11.03
N TYR A 16 -2.03 -3.79 -10.62
CA TYR A 16 -2.02 -4.61 -9.39
C TYR A 16 -1.26 -5.92 -9.60
N LEU A 17 -0.47 -6.32 -8.60
CA LEU A 17 0.23 -7.61 -8.60
C LEU A 17 -0.76 -8.77 -8.71
N LYS A 18 -0.58 -9.65 -9.69
CA LYS A 18 -1.38 -10.89 -9.77
C LYS A 18 -1.05 -11.85 -8.64
N GLU A 19 0.22 -11.90 -8.24
CA GLU A 19 0.72 -12.75 -7.15
C GLU A 19 1.15 -11.89 -5.97
N SER A 20 0.26 -11.72 -4.99
CA SER A 20 0.51 -10.88 -3.81
C SER A 20 1.66 -11.39 -2.94
N SER A 21 2.04 -12.67 -3.06
CA SER A 21 3.19 -13.27 -2.38
C SER A 21 4.54 -12.73 -2.88
N GLN A 22 4.59 -12.17 -4.10
CA GLN A 22 5.80 -11.56 -4.67
C GLN A 22 6.08 -10.15 -4.11
N TRP A 23 5.12 -9.57 -3.39
CA TRP A 23 5.28 -8.25 -2.80
C TRP A 23 6.45 -8.21 -1.83
N SER A 24 7.23 -7.14 -1.92
CA SER A 24 8.29 -6.76 -0.97
C SER A 24 8.36 -5.23 -0.89
N GLU A 25 8.97 -4.69 0.15
CA GLU A 25 9.12 -3.23 0.26
C GLU A 25 9.88 -2.62 -0.93
N PRO A 26 11.01 -3.19 -1.41
CA PRO A 26 11.69 -2.65 -2.59
C PRO A 26 10.83 -2.70 -3.86
N LEU A 27 10.02 -3.75 -4.05
CA LEU A 27 9.08 -3.82 -5.17
C LEU A 27 7.98 -2.75 -5.06
N ALA A 28 7.48 -2.47 -3.85
CA ALA A 28 6.49 -1.42 -3.65
C ALA A 28 7.03 -0.03 -4.02
N VAL A 29 8.33 0.24 -3.81
CA VAL A 29 8.98 1.47 -4.26
C VAL A 29 8.93 1.59 -5.79
N VAL A 30 9.29 0.52 -6.51
CA VAL A 30 9.23 0.52 -7.99
C VAL A 30 7.81 0.72 -8.51
N ILE A 31 6.82 0.11 -7.85
CA ILE A 31 5.41 0.33 -8.20
C ILE A 31 5.03 1.80 -8.00
N ALA A 32 5.38 2.39 -6.85
CA ALA A 32 5.06 3.79 -6.56
C ALA A 32 5.78 4.77 -7.50
N GLU A 33 7.04 4.51 -7.85
CA GLU A 33 7.80 5.33 -8.81
C GLU A 33 7.15 5.34 -10.19
N ASN A 34 6.58 4.22 -10.64
CA ASN A 34 5.84 4.15 -11.91
C ASN A 34 4.55 5.00 -11.89
N GLU A 35 4.00 5.28 -10.71
CA GLU A 35 2.86 6.18 -10.51
C GLU A 35 3.28 7.62 -10.21
N GLY A 36 4.59 7.91 -10.18
CA GLY A 36 5.12 9.23 -9.83
C GLY A 36 5.02 9.57 -8.34
N ILE A 37 4.88 8.55 -7.48
CA ILE A 37 4.75 8.69 -6.03
C ILE A 37 6.07 8.32 -5.36
N SER A 38 6.55 9.18 -4.45
CA SER A 38 7.66 8.87 -3.55
C SER A 38 7.12 8.41 -2.20
N LEU A 39 7.39 7.17 -1.81
CA LEU A 39 6.89 6.61 -0.55
C LEU A 39 7.61 7.22 0.66
N SER A 40 6.99 8.25 1.23
CA SER A 40 7.40 8.82 2.53
C SER A 40 7.12 7.86 3.69
N PRO A 41 7.65 8.12 4.90
CA PRO A 41 7.31 7.33 6.10
C PRO A 41 5.80 7.18 6.34
N GLU A 42 5.02 8.22 6.06
CA GLU A 42 3.57 8.24 6.20
C GLU A 42 2.87 7.31 5.20
N HIS A 43 3.37 7.20 3.97
CA HIS A 43 2.87 6.22 3.01
C HIS A 43 3.12 4.79 3.51
N TRP A 44 4.31 4.55 4.06
CA TRP A 44 4.67 3.23 4.61
C TRP A 44 3.80 2.82 5.79
N GLU A 45 3.34 3.76 6.61
CA GLU A 45 2.37 3.48 7.68
C GLU A 45 1.08 2.86 7.09
N VAL A 46 0.59 3.40 5.97
CA VAL A 46 -0.62 2.91 5.29
C VAL A 46 -0.36 1.60 4.55
N VAL A 47 0.71 1.52 3.75
CA VAL A 47 1.05 0.34 2.94
C VAL A 47 1.24 -0.89 3.82
N ARG A 48 2.00 -0.76 4.92
CA ARG A 48 2.23 -1.86 5.86
C ARG A 48 0.95 -2.25 6.58
N PHE A 49 0.13 -1.28 6.98
CA PHE A 49 -1.17 -1.59 7.59
C PHE A 49 -2.07 -2.41 6.66
N VAL A 50 -2.21 -1.99 5.39
CA VAL A 50 -3.03 -2.70 4.40
C VAL A 50 -2.45 -4.09 4.13
N ARG A 51 -1.12 -4.20 4.05
CA ARG A 51 -0.44 -5.49 3.86
C ARG A 51 -0.68 -6.45 5.02
N ASP A 52 -0.48 -6.00 6.25
CA ASP A 52 -0.70 -6.81 7.45
C ASP A 52 -2.16 -7.27 7.55
N PHE A 53 -3.09 -6.36 7.29
CA PHE A 53 -4.53 -6.67 7.26
C PHE A 53 -4.86 -7.73 6.19
N TYR A 54 -4.29 -7.59 4.99
CA TYR A 54 -4.48 -8.59 3.93
C TYR A 54 -3.91 -9.96 4.31
N LEU A 55 -2.73 -10.01 4.93
CA LEU A 55 -2.12 -11.26 5.39
C LEU A 55 -2.96 -11.95 6.48
N GLU A 56 -3.61 -11.17 7.34
CA GLU A 56 -4.45 -11.69 8.42
C GLU A 56 -5.86 -12.12 7.94
N PHE A 57 -6.49 -11.32 7.09
CA PHE A 57 -7.91 -11.48 6.73
C PHE A 57 -8.16 -11.91 5.29
N ASN A 58 -7.11 -12.04 4.47
CA ASN A 58 -7.17 -12.35 3.04
C ASN A 58 -8.11 -11.43 2.24
N THR A 59 -8.19 -10.16 2.65
CA THR A 59 -8.97 -9.12 1.99
C THR A 59 -8.43 -7.74 2.33
N SER A 60 -8.75 -6.73 1.52
CA SER A 60 -8.37 -5.34 1.80
C SER A 60 -9.32 -4.71 2.83
N PRO A 61 -8.83 -3.82 3.72
CA PRO A 61 -9.68 -3.15 4.69
C PRO A 61 -10.60 -2.14 3.98
N ALA A 62 -11.85 -2.04 4.45
CA ALA A 62 -12.74 -0.97 4.00
C ALA A 62 -12.20 0.41 4.45
N ILE A 63 -12.44 1.47 3.66
CA ILE A 63 -11.80 2.78 3.91
C ILE A 63 -12.11 3.35 5.31
N ARG A 64 -13.32 3.12 5.83
CA ARG A 64 -13.71 3.54 7.20
C ARG A 64 -12.89 2.83 8.26
N MET A 65 -12.57 1.56 8.04
CA MET A 65 -11.75 0.76 8.94
C MET A 65 -10.30 1.24 8.90
N LEU A 66 -9.76 1.50 7.69
CA LEU A 66 -8.42 2.07 7.52
C LEU A 66 -8.30 3.40 8.27
N VAL A 67 -9.21 4.34 8.03
CA VAL A 67 -9.24 5.66 8.70
C VAL A 67 -9.25 5.49 10.22
N LYS A 68 -10.13 4.63 10.75
CA LYS A 68 -10.23 4.37 12.19
C LYS A 68 -8.95 3.73 12.76
N ALA A 69 -8.35 2.79 12.05
CA ALA A 69 -7.12 2.14 12.50
C ALA A 69 -5.93 3.10 12.50
N MET A 70 -5.83 3.97 11.49
CA MET A 70 -4.84 5.04 11.44
C MET A 70 -5.04 6.05 12.58
N ALA A 71 -6.28 6.42 12.90
CA ALA A 71 -6.61 7.29 14.04
C ALA A 71 -6.17 6.65 15.37
N ASN A 72 -6.49 5.38 15.56
CA ASN A 72 -6.14 4.65 16.78
C ASN A 72 -4.62 4.50 16.98
N LYS A 73 -3.87 4.29 15.88
CA LYS A 73 -2.43 4.02 15.95
C LYS A 73 -1.57 5.29 15.95
N PHE A 74 -1.99 6.33 15.22
CA PHE A 74 -1.17 7.52 14.98
C PHE A 74 -1.86 8.85 15.34
N GLY A 75 -3.10 8.81 15.84
CA GLY A 75 -3.89 9.98 16.23
C GLY A 75 -4.82 10.51 15.13
N GLU A 76 -5.81 11.30 15.54
CA GLU A 76 -6.87 11.87 14.68
C GLU A 76 -6.33 12.72 13.51
N GLU A 77 -5.19 13.39 13.71
CA GLU A 77 -4.52 14.21 12.68
C GLU A 77 -4.12 13.40 11.44
N LYS A 78 -3.71 12.14 11.63
CA LYS A 78 -3.39 11.20 10.54
C LYS A 78 -4.57 10.29 10.18
N GLY A 79 -5.46 10.04 11.13
CA GLY A 79 -6.63 9.17 10.99
C GLY A 79 -7.85 9.81 10.36
N ASN A 80 -7.70 10.56 9.28
CA ASN A 80 -8.84 11.19 8.59
C ASN A 80 -8.69 11.12 7.07
N SER A 81 -9.82 11.15 6.36
CA SER A 81 -9.83 11.03 4.89
C SER A 81 -9.02 12.11 4.20
N ARG A 82 -9.03 13.35 4.72
CA ARG A 82 -8.31 14.47 4.10
C ARG A 82 -6.80 14.25 4.13
N TYR A 83 -6.27 13.72 5.22
CA TYR A 83 -4.87 13.35 5.33
C TYR A 83 -4.52 12.22 4.36
N LEU A 84 -5.30 11.13 4.36
CA LEU A 84 -5.03 9.97 3.50
C LEU A 84 -5.13 10.28 2.00
N TYR A 85 -6.00 11.21 1.59
CA TYR A 85 -6.10 11.66 0.19
C TYR A 85 -4.93 12.56 -0.27
N ARG A 86 -4.11 13.07 0.65
CA ARG A 86 -2.98 13.97 0.35
C ARG A 86 -1.64 13.26 0.29
N LEU A 87 -1.58 12.03 0.80
CA LEU A 87 -0.48 11.12 0.54
C LEU A 87 -0.53 10.79 -0.95
#